data_AF-A0A9X7HA60-F1
#
_entry.id   AF-A0A9X7HA60-F1
#
_cell.length_a   1.000
_cell.length_b   1.000
_cell.length_c   1.000
_cell.angle_alpha   90.00
_cell.angle_beta   90.00
_cell.angle_gamma   90.00
#
_symmetry.space_group_name_H-M   'P 1'
#
loop_
_entity.id
_entity.type
_entity.pdbx_description
1 polymer ?
#
loop_
_entity_poly.entity_id
_entity_poly.type
_entity_poly.pdbx_seq_one_letter_code
_entity_poly.pdbx_strand_id
1 'polypeptide(L)'
;MKELTLHIVLATISILILVTSLPTVVTIYKISFIFAIMGILLLDFYLVVSNHRKFLKVTKIALISLLLCIAVVGIVFYASQFLVFIDQYGVERLLTNHIATAKLLFFLICLFQPIFLPLPEALTIPAGSAVIGSFSGALIGFLGSTLGIVIMYFLARIGGLKLVSKFVKERQLKKYQEYVKKNETIILTLMFIIPILPDEIICVGAGISKVSFKKFLLIASISKLITSSLLSYSVYLAKFFSLTTSQIALTSSIVIACILSLSFIIKKSIKRTNSKEAYVTQSE
;
A
#
# COMPACT_ATOMS: atom_id res chain seq x y z
N MET A 1 4.45 25.65 22.10
CA MET A 1 3.31 25.03 22.80
C MET A 1 2.42 24.19 21.88
N LYS A 2 2.07 24.65 20.66
CA LYS A 2 1.23 23.88 19.70
C LYS A 2 1.79 22.50 19.26
N GLU A 3 3.11 22.38 19.07
CA GLU A 3 3.70 21.07 18.71
C GLU A 3 3.68 20.10 19.89
N LEU A 4 3.98 20.54 21.11
CA LEU A 4 3.97 19.67 22.30
C LEU A 4 2.56 19.13 22.60
N THR A 5 1.54 19.97 22.45
CA THR A 5 0.13 19.55 22.60
C THR A 5 -0.27 18.52 21.54
N LEU A 6 0.21 18.65 20.30
CA LEU A 6 -0.02 17.65 19.25
C LEU A 6 0.62 16.29 19.57
N HIS A 7 1.83 16.27 20.13
CA HIS A 7 2.52 15.03 20.52
C HIS A 7 1.80 14.30 21.66
N ILE A 8 1.33 15.05 22.66
CA ILE A 8 0.53 14.50 23.78
C ILE A 8 -0.78 13.91 23.25
N VAL A 9 -1.47 14.60 22.32
CA VAL A 9 -2.70 14.11 21.68
C VAL A 9 -2.42 12.83 20.86
N LEU A 10 -1.35 12.79 20.08
CA LEU A 10 -1.03 11.61 19.27
C LEU A 10 -0.67 10.39 20.13
N ALA A 11 0.07 10.60 21.22
CA ALA A 11 0.43 9.56 22.17
C ALA A 11 -0.79 9.04 22.93
N THR A 12 -1.67 9.92 23.39
CA THR A 12 -2.92 9.52 24.09
C THR A 12 -3.85 8.72 23.17
N ILE A 13 -4.01 9.13 21.92
CA ILE A 13 -4.79 8.36 20.92
C ILE A 13 -4.14 6.98 20.68
N SER A 14 -2.82 6.91 20.57
CA SER A 14 -2.10 5.63 20.36
C SER A 14 -2.30 4.67 21.53
N ILE A 15 -2.21 5.16 22.77
CA ILE A 15 -2.43 4.37 23.99
C ILE A 15 -3.88 3.92 24.08
N LEU A 16 -4.84 4.79 23.75
CA LEU A 16 -6.26 4.46 23.79
C LEU A 16 -6.58 3.30 22.83
N ILE A 17 -6.15 3.41 21.56
CA ILE A 17 -6.35 2.37 20.53
C ILE A 17 -5.74 1.03 20.97
N LEU A 18 -4.53 1.07 21.55
CA LEU A 18 -3.82 -0.13 22.01
C LEU A 18 -4.54 -0.84 23.18
N VAL A 19 -5.11 -0.07 24.11
CA VAL A 19 -5.73 -0.62 25.33
C VAL A 19 -7.16 -1.08 25.09
N THR A 20 -7.98 -0.30 24.36
CA THR A 20 -9.41 -0.59 24.18
C THR A 20 -9.71 -1.55 23.05
N SER A 21 -8.99 -1.42 21.92
CA SER A 21 -9.35 -2.12 20.67
C SER A 21 -8.60 -3.44 20.47
N LEU A 22 -7.61 -3.74 21.31
CA LEU A 22 -6.74 -4.91 21.19
C LEU A 22 -6.70 -5.73 22.50
N PRO A 23 -7.83 -6.21 23.05
CA PRO A 23 -7.89 -6.84 24.36
C PRO A 23 -7.07 -8.13 24.46
N THR A 24 -6.94 -8.88 23.38
CA THR A 24 -6.27 -10.20 23.29
C THR A 24 -4.78 -10.14 22.92
N VAL A 25 -4.23 -8.96 22.61
CA VAL A 25 -2.79 -8.81 22.41
C VAL A 25 -2.08 -9.18 23.72
N VAL A 26 -1.11 -10.08 23.65
CA VAL A 26 -0.35 -10.55 24.83
C VAL A 26 0.16 -9.35 25.61
N THR A 27 -0.07 -9.36 26.92
CA THR A 27 0.22 -8.26 27.84
C THR A 27 1.64 -7.71 27.69
N ILE A 28 2.60 -8.57 27.36
CA ILE A 28 4.00 -8.23 27.09
C ILE A 28 4.15 -7.22 25.94
N TYR A 29 3.39 -7.37 24.85
CA TYR A 29 3.44 -6.42 23.72
C TYR A 29 2.79 -5.09 24.07
N LYS A 30 1.67 -5.10 24.81
CA LYS A 30 1.03 -3.86 25.30
C LYS A 30 2.02 -3.05 26.14
N ILE A 31 2.72 -3.72 27.05
CA ILE A 31 3.73 -3.10 27.91
C ILE A 31 4.89 -2.54 27.05
N SER A 32 5.39 -3.30 26.08
CA SER A 32 6.48 -2.86 25.19
C SER A 32 6.13 -1.60 24.39
N PHE A 33 4.92 -1.53 23.80
CA PHE A 33 4.46 -0.35 23.07
C PHE A 33 4.25 0.86 23.99
N ILE A 34 3.72 0.66 25.20
CA ILE A 34 3.57 1.74 26.19
C ILE A 34 4.94 2.29 26.61
N PHE A 35 5.93 1.43 26.85
CA PHE A 35 7.30 1.85 27.16
C PHE A 35 7.94 2.63 26.00
N ALA A 36 7.71 2.21 24.76
CA ALA A 36 8.20 2.93 23.58
C ALA A 36 7.56 4.33 23.45
N ILE A 37 6.24 4.44 23.65
CA ILE A 37 5.53 5.74 23.66
C ILE A 37 6.06 6.63 24.78
N MET A 38 6.24 6.07 25.99
CA MET A 38 6.75 6.80 27.14
C MET A 38 8.19 7.29 26.92
N GLY A 39 9.05 6.46 26.31
CA GLY A 39 10.43 6.85 25.96
C GLY A 39 10.49 7.99 24.94
N ILE A 40 9.59 8.00 23.94
CA ILE A 40 9.48 9.07 22.96
C ILE A 40 8.99 10.36 23.63
N LEU A 41 8.02 10.30 24.55
CA LEU A 41 7.53 11.46 25.29
C LEU A 41 8.59 12.06 26.23
N LEU A 42 9.39 11.21 26.89
CA LEU A 42 10.52 11.66 27.72
C LEU A 42 11.61 12.34 26.87
N LEU A 43 11.90 11.79 25.69
CA LEU A 43 12.82 12.40 24.74
C LEU A 43 12.30 13.74 24.22
N ASP A 44 11.01 13.84 23.92
CA ASP A 44 10.35 15.08 23.51
C ASP A 44 10.43 16.15 24.61
N PHE A 45 10.20 15.76 25.87
CA PHE A 45 10.34 16.64 27.03
C PHE A 45 11.79 17.14 27.18
N TYR A 46 12.77 16.25 27.12
CA TYR A 46 14.19 16.61 27.17
C TYR A 46 14.61 17.56 26.04
N LEU A 47 14.15 17.30 24.80
CA LEU A 47 14.47 18.15 23.65
C LEU A 47 13.84 19.54 23.72
N VAL A 48 12.68 19.66 24.38
CA VAL A 48 12.04 20.96 24.64
C VAL A 48 12.79 21.74 25.72
N VAL A 49 13.21 21.07 26.80
CA VAL A 49 13.98 21.68 27.91
C VAL A 49 15.36 22.12 27.44
N SER A 50 16.06 21.28 26.66
CA SER A 50 17.39 21.58 26.09
C SER A 50 17.36 22.51 24.86
N ASN A 51 16.20 23.10 24.55
CA ASN A 51 15.97 24.07 23.46
C ASN A 51 16.34 23.59 22.03
N HIS A 52 16.49 22.28 21.81
CA HIS A 52 16.83 21.66 20.52
C HIS A 52 15.59 21.34 19.66
N ARG A 53 14.69 22.32 19.49
CA ARG A 53 13.36 22.16 18.86
C ARG A 53 13.38 21.61 17.41
N LYS A 54 14.50 21.70 16.70
CA LYS A 54 14.64 21.17 15.32
C LYS A 54 14.47 19.64 15.27
N PHE A 55 14.80 18.92 16.34
CA PHE A 55 14.70 17.46 16.41
C PHE A 55 13.29 16.94 16.72
N LEU A 56 12.36 17.80 17.15
CA LEU A 56 10.95 17.44 17.37
C LEU A 56 10.24 16.97 16.09
N LYS A 57 10.71 17.40 14.91
CA LYS A 57 10.19 16.88 13.63
C LYS A 57 10.51 15.39 13.44
N VAL A 58 11.65 14.92 13.96
CA VAL A 58 12.09 13.52 13.83
C VAL A 58 11.30 12.64 14.80
N THR A 59 11.09 13.10 16.03
CA THR A 59 10.28 12.38 17.02
C THR A 59 8.80 12.35 16.62
N LYS A 60 8.28 13.40 15.98
CA LYS A 60 6.94 13.42 15.37
C LYS A 60 6.76 12.34 14.30
N ILE A 61 7.74 12.20 13.41
CA ILE A 61 7.73 11.16 12.37
C ILE A 61 7.80 9.76 13.03
N ALA A 62 8.59 9.59 14.09
CA ALA A 62 8.65 8.34 14.85
C ALA A 62 7.30 8.00 15.52
N LEU A 63 6.61 8.98 16.12
CA LEU A 63 5.30 8.81 16.75
C LEU A 63 4.21 8.48 15.72
N ILE A 64 4.23 9.14 14.55
CA ILE A 64 3.31 8.82 13.43
C ILE A 64 3.59 7.43 12.88
N SER A 65 4.86 7.04 12.73
CA SER A 65 5.24 5.69 12.30
C SER A 65 4.79 4.62 13.30
N LEU A 66 4.86 4.91 14.59
CA LEU A 66 4.41 4.03 15.65
C LEU A 66 2.87 3.89 15.66
N LEU A 67 2.14 4.99 15.52
CA LEU A 67 0.68 5.00 15.38
C LEU A 67 0.25 4.18 14.16
N LEU A 68 0.92 4.36 13.01
CA LEU A 68 0.64 3.59 11.80
C LEU A 68 0.89 2.10 12.01
N CYS A 69 1.96 1.74 12.71
CA CYS A 69 2.27 0.36 13.08
C CYS A 69 1.17 -0.25 13.95
N ILE A 70 0.73 0.45 15.00
CA ILE A 70 -0.37 0.02 15.88
C ILE A 70 -1.69 -0.14 15.08
N ALA A 71 -1.98 0.79 14.17
CA ALA A 71 -3.17 0.72 13.32
C ALA A 71 -3.13 -0.49 12.37
N VAL A 72 -1.98 -0.78 11.75
CA VAL A 72 -1.80 -1.96 10.90
C VAL A 72 -1.96 -3.25 11.71
N VAL A 73 -1.34 -3.34 12.89
CA VAL A 73 -1.52 -4.48 13.82
C VAL A 73 -2.99 -4.63 14.21
N GLY A 74 -3.68 -3.53 14.47
CA GLY A 74 -5.13 -3.49 14.75
C GLY A 74 -5.97 -4.05 13.60
N ILE A 75 -5.71 -3.59 12.37
CA ILE A 75 -6.41 -4.05 11.17
C ILE A 75 -6.18 -5.55 10.95
N VAL A 76 -4.93 -6.01 11.07
CA VAL A 76 -4.58 -7.43 10.93
C VAL A 76 -5.26 -8.28 11.99
N PHE A 77 -5.36 -7.79 13.23
CA PHE A 77 -6.04 -8.47 14.33
C PHE A 77 -7.56 -8.59 14.11
N TYR A 78 -8.23 -7.50 13.73
CA TYR A 78 -9.67 -7.56 13.46
C TYR A 78 -10.00 -8.36 12.21
N ALA A 79 -9.15 -8.30 11.17
CA ALA A 79 -9.28 -9.14 9.99
C ALA A 79 -9.11 -10.62 10.32
N SER A 80 -8.15 -10.99 11.19
CA SER A 80 -7.94 -12.38 11.60
C SER A 80 -9.09 -12.91 12.48
N GLN A 81 -9.61 -12.10 13.41
CA GLN A 81 -10.82 -12.45 14.18
C GLN A 81 -12.04 -12.64 13.27
N PHE A 82 -12.22 -11.76 12.29
CA PHE A 82 -13.31 -11.88 11.32
C PHE A 82 -13.18 -13.15 10.46
N LEU A 83 -11.96 -13.52 10.05
CA LEU A 83 -11.71 -14.76 9.31
C LEU A 83 -11.96 -16.00 10.17
N VAL A 84 -11.55 -16.02 11.44
CA VAL A 84 -11.83 -17.11 12.38
C VAL A 84 -13.34 -17.23 12.64
N PHE A 85 -14.06 -16.10 12.72
CA PHE A 85 -15.51 -16.09 12.83
C PHE A 85 -16.18 -16.67 11.57
N ILE A 86 -15.70 -16.33 10.37
CA ILE A 86 -16.21 -16.90 9.11
C ILE A 86 -15.99 -18.43 9.04
N ASP A 87 -14.86 -18.90 9.54
CA ASP A 87 -14.48 -20.32 9.58
C ASP A 87 -15.33 -21.10 10.60
N GLN A 88 -15.53 -20.57 11.81
CA GLN A 88 -16.33 -21.20 12.87
C GLN A 88 -17.82 -21.34 12.54
N TYR A 89 -18.40 -20.43 11.75
CA TYR A 89 -19.82 -20.47 11.37
C TYR A 89 -20.08 -21.16 10.01
N GLY A 90 -19.07 -21.78 9.40
CA GLY A 90 -19.25 -22.64 8.23
C GLY A 90 -19.66 -21.91 6.94
N VAL A 91 -19.32 -20.62 6.81
CA VAL A 91 -19.55 -19.83 5.58
C VAL A 91 -18.78 -20.45 4.40
N GLU A 92 -17.66 -21.11 4.67
CA GLU A 92 -16.90 -21.92 3.70
C GLU A 92 -17.78 -23.00 3.03
N ARG A 93 -18.70 -23.63 3.78
CA ARG A 93 -19.65 -24.65 3.30
C ARG A 93 -20.78 -24.09 2.44
N LEU A 94 -21.20 -22.84 2.71
CA LEU A 94 -22.19 -22.12 1.88
C LEU A 94 -21.56 -21.61 0.56
N LEU A 95 -20.30 -21.19 0.62
CA LEU A 95 -19.53 -20.69 -0.54
C LEU A 95 -19.09 -21.83 -1.47
N THR A 96 -18.79 -23.03 -0.95
CA THR A 96 -18.38 -24.18 -1.78
C THR A 96 -19.46 -24.61 -2.77
N ASN A 97 -20.74 -24.50 -2.40
CA ASN A 97 -21.87 -24.83 -3.28
C ASN A 97 -22.09 -23.80 -4.42
N HIS A 98 -21.49 -22.60 -4.34
CA HIS A 98 -21.66 -21.52 -5.32
C HIS A 98 -20.32 -20.94 -5.82
N ILE A 99 -19.26 -21.76 -5.89
CA ILE A 99 -17.94 -21.32 -6.38
C ILE A 99 -18.01 -20.71 -7.78
N ALA A 100 -18.89 -21.23 -8.65
CA ALA A 100 -19.10 -20.67 -9.99
C ALA A 100 -19.62 -19.21 -9.92
N THR A 101 -20.60 -18.96 -9.07
CA THR A 101 -21.15 -17.62 -8.83
C THR A 101 -20.11 -16.69 -8.20
N ALA A 102 -19.30 -17.19 -7.26
CA ALA A 102 -18.21 -16.43 -6.65
C ALA A 102 -17.14 -16.03 -7.67
N LYS A 103 -16.76 -16.94 -8.58
CA LYS A 103 -15.83 -16.65 -9.68
C LYS A 103 -16.38 -15.58 -10.63
N LEU A 104 -17.66 -15.65 -10.97
CA LEU A 104 -18.31 -14.67 -11.83
C LEU A 104 -18.40 -13.29 -11.16
N LEU A 105 -18.80 -13.23 -9.89
CA LEU A 105 -18.85 -11.98 -9.14
C LEU A 105 -17.47 -11.35 -8.98
N PHE A 106 -16.45 -12.17 -8.66
CA PHE A 106 -15.06 -11.72 -8.58
C PHE A 106 -14.56 -11.16 -9.91
N PHE A 107 -14.85 -11.84 -11.02
CA PHE A 107 -14.54 -11.34 -12.37
C PHE A 107 -15.19 -9.97 -12.64
N LEU A 108 -16.48 -9.82 -12.32
CA LEU A 108 -17.20 -8.55 -12.52
C LEU A 108 -16.62 -7.43 -11.65
N ILE A 109 -16.25 -7.72 -10.40
CA ILE A 109 -15.59 -6.75 -9.52
C ILE A 109 -14.27 -6.31 -10.16
N CYS A 110 -13.39 -7.24 -10.55
CA CYS A 110 -12.11 -6.90 -11.18
C CYS A 110 -12.27 -6.16 -12.52
N LEU A 111 -13.32 -6.47 -13.28
CA LEU A 111 -13.65 -5.79 -14.54
C LEU A 111 -14.03 -4.34 -14.32
N PHE A 112 -14.91 -4.06 -13.35
CA PHE A 112 -15.45 -2.73 -13.12
C PHE A 112 -14.60 -1.86 -12.20
N GLN A 113 -13.68 -2.47 -11.45
CA GLN A 113 -12.72 -1.81 -10.57
C GLN A 113 -11.97 -0.65 -11.25
N PRO A 114 -11.22 -0.86 -12.35
CA PRO A 114 -10.53 0.25 -13.02
C PRO A 114 -11.49 1.25 -13.69
N ILE A 115 -12.80 0.96 -13.75
CA ILE A 115 -13.79 1.78 -14.46
C ILE A 115 -14.49 2.76 -13.50
N PHE A 116 -15.12 2.26 -12.44
CA PHE A 116 -15.90 3.11 -11.54
C PHE A 116 -15.93 2.66 -10.07
N LEU A 117 -15.37 1.50 -9.72
CA LEU A 117 -15.30 1.09 -8.32
C LEU A 117 -13.99 1.59 -7.70
N PRO A 118 -14.02 2.46 -6.67
CA PRO A 118 -12.83 2.93 -5.98
C PRO A 118 -12.29 1.88 -4.99
N LEU A 119 -12.11 0.64 -5.48
CA LEU A 119 -11.55 -0.45 -4.70
C LEU A 119 -10.06 -0.61 -5.06
N PRO A 120 -9.16 -0.75 -4.09
CA PRO A 120 -7.75 -1.02 -4.37
C PRO A 120 -7.53 -2.50 -4.71
N GLU A 121 -6.73 -2.77 -5.76
CA GLU A 121 -6.45 -4.14 -6.25
C GLU A 121 -5.74 -4.99 -5.20
N ALA A 122 -4.92 -4.35 -4.37
CA ALA A 122 -4.23 -4.94 -3.24
C ALA A 122 -5.19 -5.50 -2.16
N LEU A 123 -6.47 -5.12 -2.15
CA LEU A 123 -7.48 -5.71 -1.26
C LEU A 123 -8.38 -6.70 -2.00
N THR A 124 -8.82 -6.38 -3.21
CA THR A 124 -9.81 -7.19 -3.94
C THR A 124 -9.25 -8.53 -4.39
N ILE A 125 -8.03 -8.56 -4.95
CA ILE A 125 -7.44 -9.81 -5.48
C ILE A 125 -7.12 -10.81 -4.36
N PRO A 126 -6.46 -10.45 -3.25
CA PRO A 126 -6.23 -11.38 -2.15
C PRO A 126 -7.55 -11.86 -1.50
N ALA A 127 -8.54 -10.98 -1.33
CA ALA A 127 -9.83 -11.36 -0.77
C ALA A 127 -10.57 -12.36 -1.66
N GLY A 128 -10.59 -12.12 -2.97
CA GLY A 128 -11.18 -13.05 -3.93
C GLY A 128 -10.42 -14.37 -3.98
N SER A 129 -9.09 -14.33 -4.04
CA SER A 129 -8.26 -15.54 -4.13
C SER A 129 -8.32 -16.44 -2.89
N ALA A 130 -8.59 -15.87 -1.71
CA ALA A 130 -8.85 -16.64 -0.50
C ALA A 130 -10.10 -17.54 -0.63
N VAL A 131 -11.11 -17.10 -1.39
CA VAL A 131 -12.38 -17.82 -1.57
C VAL A 131 -12.32 -18.81 -2.74
N ILE A 132 -11.77 -18.40 -3.90
CA ILE A 132 -11.78 -19.21 -5.13
C ILE A 132 -10.47 -19.96 -5.42
N GLY A 133 -9.45 -19.78 -4.56
CA GLY A 133 -8.12 -20.37 -4.67
C GLY A 133 -7.12 -19.49 -5.45
N SER A 134 -5.83 -19.56 -5.08
CA SER A 134 -4.79 -18.65 -5.61
C SER A 134 -4.57 -18.73 -7.11
N PHE A 135 -4.64 -19.91 -7.73
CA PHE A 135 -4.49 -20.01 -9.18
C PHE A 135 -5.70 -19.39 -9.91
N SER A 136 -6.92 -19.73 -9.48
CA SER A 136 -8.15 -19.18 -10.07
C SER A 136 -8.25 -17.67 -9.83
N GLY A 137 -7.89 -17.20 -8.64
CA GLY A 137 -7.83 -15.78 -8.28
C GLY A 137 -6.83 -15.00 -9.14
N ALA A 138 -5.65 -15.57 -9.42
CA ALA A 138 -4.65 -14.95 -10.28
C ALA A 138 -5.18 -14.82 -11.71
N LEU A 139 -5.73 -15.90 -12.25
CA LEU A 139 -6.21 -15.93 -13.63
C LEU A 139 -7.45 -15.04 -13.85
N ILE A 140 -8.45 -15.15 -12.97
CA ILE A 140 -9.68 -14.37 -13.08
C ILE A 140 -9.42 -12.89 -12.78
N GLY A 141 -8.59 -12.59 -11.77
CA GLY A 141 -8.18 -11.23 -11.44
C GLY A 141 -7.40 -10.59 -12.58
N PHE A 142 -6.47 -11.32 -13.21
CA PHE A 142 -5.74 -10.88 -14.39
C PHE A 142 -6.67 -10.58 -15.57
N LEU A 143 -7.56 -11.51 -15.92
CA LEU A 143 -8.47 -11.34 -17.04
C LEU A 143 -9.46 -10.19 -16.82
N GLY A 144 -10.07 -10.12 -15.63
CA GLY A 144 -11.01 -9.06 -15.26
C GLY A 144 -10.35 -7.69 -15.28
N SER A 145 -9.23 -7.53 -14.55
CA SER A 145 -8.51 -6.25 -14.50
C SER A 145 -7.99 -5.81 -15.86
N THR A 146 -7.46 -6.73 -16.68
CA THR A 146 -6.97 -6.44 -18.04
C THR A 146 -8.10 -6.01 -18.96
N LEU A 147 -9.25 -6.68 -18.91
CA LEU A 147 -10.43 -6.25 -19.68
C LEU A 147 -10.92 -4.87 -19.23
N GLY A 148 -10.96 -4.62 -17.92
CA GLY A 148 -11.39 -3.35 -17.36
C GLY A 148 -10.53 -2.18 -17.82
N ILE A 149 -9.20 -2.32 -17.76
CA ILE A 149 -8.28 -1.29 -18.22
C ILE A 149 -8.32 -1.09 -19.74
N VAL A 150 -8.58 -2.15 -20.52
CA VAL A 150 -8.77 -2.05 -21.97
C VAL A 150 -10.03 -1.24 -22.30
N ILE A 151 -11.13 -1.50 -21.60
CA ILE A 151 -12.37 -0.74 -21.75
C ILE A 151 -12.10 0.73 -21.42
N MET A 152 -11.43 1.00 -20.29
CA MET A 152 -11.11 2.37 -19.90
C MET A 152 -10.19 3.10 -20.89
N TYR A 153 -9.21 2.40 -21.44
CA TYR A 153 -8.34 2.94 -22.48
C TYR A 153 -9.14 3.38 -23.72
N PHE A 154 -10.08 2.55 -24.19
CA PHE A 154 -10.93 2.91 -25.34
C PHE A 154 -11.93 4.01 -24.99
N LEU A 155 -12.49 3.99 -23.79
CA LEU A 155 -13.39 5.03 -23.30
C LEU A 155 -12.69 6.40 -23.29
N ALA A 156 -11.44 6.44 -22.85
CA ALA A 156 -10.60 7.62 -22.87
C ALA A 156 -10.18 8.04 -24.29
N ARG A 157 -9.88 7.08 -25.18
CA ARG A 157 -9.47 7.34 -26.56
C ARG A 157 -10.61 7.88 -27.43
N ILE A 158 -11.83 7.39 -27.25
CA ILE A 158 -13.01 7.76 -28.03
C ILE A 158 -13.72 8.97 -27.38
N GLY A 159 -13.94 8.91 -26.07
CA GLY A 159 -14.67 9.96 -25.33
C GLY A 159 -13.85 11.22 -25.02
N GLY A 160 -12.52 11.13 -25.10
CA GLY A 160 -11.61 12.24 -24.85
C GLY A 160 -11.71 12.81 -23.43
N LEU A 161 -11.19 14.02 -23.23
CA LEU A 161 -11.07 14.64 -21.91
C LEU A 161 -12.42 14.89 -21.22
N LYS A 162 -13.49 15.14 -21.98
CA LYS A 162 -14.82 15.47 -21.44
C LYS A 162 -15.53 14.28 -20.78
N LEU A 163 -15.31 13.06 -21.28
CA LEU A 163 -15.91 11.86 -20.70
C LEU A 163 -15.13 11.41 -19.46
N VAL A 164 -13.82 11.57 -19.52
CA VAL A 164 -12.86 11.12 -18.50
C VAL A 164 -12.83 12.02 -17.28
N SER A 165 -13.10 13.33 -17.42
CA SER A 165 -13.05 14.29 -16.31
C SER A 165 -14.03 13.97 -15.17
N LYS A 166 -15.03 13.10 -15.43
CA LYS A 166 -15.94 12.55 -14.42
C LYS A 166 -15.32 11.43 -13.57
N PHE A 167 -14.31 10.74 -14.09
CA PHE A 167 -13.67 9.58 -13.45
C PHE A 167 -12.29 9.91 -12.87
N VAL A 168 -11.54 10.83 -13.49
CA VAL A 168 -10.18 11.20 -13.09
C VAL A 168 -10.04 12.71 -12.95
N LYS A 169 -9.43 13.17 -11.84
CA LYS A 169 -9.20 14.60 -11.59
C LYS A 169 -8.21 15.17 -12.60
N GLU A 170 -8.52 16.33 -13.19
CA GLU A 170 -7.66 17.01 -14.18
C GLU A 170 -6.22 17.19 -13.72
N ARG A 171 -6.00 17.46 -12.42
CA ARG A 171 -4.65 17.62 -11.85
C ARG A 171 -3.80 16.35 -12.00
N GLN A 172 -4.39 15.17 -11.88
CA GLN A 172 -3.68 13.90 -12.06
C GLN A 172 -3.38 13.63 -13.53
N LEU A 173 -4.29 14.03 -14.42
CA LEU A 173 -4.12 13.95 -15.86
C LEU A 173 -2.98 14.88 -16.36
N LYS A 174 -2.88 16.09 -15.80
CA LYS A 174 -1.77 17.02 -16.09
C LYS A 174 -0.42 16.44 -15.69
N LYS A 175 -0.33 15.81 -14.51
CA LYS A 175 0.88 15.10 -14.09
C LYS A 175 1.28 14.02 -15.08
N TYR A 176 0.32 13.19 -15.52
CA TYR A 176 0.58 12.19 -16.55
C TYR A 176 1.14 12.83 -17.84
N GLN A 177 0.53 13.91 -18.33
CA GLN A 177 1.01 14.63 -19.52
C GLN A 177 2.42 15.20 -19.35
N GLU A 178 2.77 15.72 -18.17
CA GLU A 178 4.13 16.18 -17.86
C GLU A 178 5.15 15.06 -17.93
N TYR A 179 4.82 13.87 -17.41
CA TYR A 179 5.71 12.71 -17.49
C TYR A 179 5.87 12.23 -18.93
N VAL A 180 4.79 12.10 -19.69
CA VAL A 180 4.81 11.48 -21.04
C VAL A 180 5.44 12.37 -22.12
N LYS A 181 5.52 13.69 -21.92
CA LYS A 181 6.08 14.67 -22.88
C LYS A 181 7.52 14.40 -23.37
N LYS A 182 8.34 13.67 -22.61
CA LYS A 182 9.77 13.46 -22.95
C LYS A 182 10.08 12.17 -23.70
N ASN A 183 9.23 11.14 -23.60
CA ASN A 183 9.31 9.92 -24.42
C ASN A 183 8.11 9.00 -24.12
N GLU A 184 7.08 9.06 -24.95
CA GLU A 184 5.76 8.50 -24.67
C GLU A 184 5.72 6.98 -24.49
N THR A 185 6.60 6.23 -25.15
CA THR A 185 6.62 4.76 -25.05
C THR A 185 7.43 4.28 -23.84
N ILE A 186 8.63 4.84 -23.60
CA ILE A 186 9.50 4.40 -22.51
C ILE A 186 8.91 4.75 -21.14
N ILE A 187 8.31 5.94 -21.04
CA ILE A 187 7.76 6.44 -19.78
C ILE A 187 6.46 5.70 -19.41
N LEU A 188 5.67 5.31 -20.41
CA LEU A 188 4.50 4.44 -20.20
C LEU A 188 4.93 3.04 -19.71
N THR A 189 5.93 2.44 -20.35
CA THR A 189 6.49 1.14 -19.91
C THR A 189 7.02 1.23 -18.48
N LEU A 190 7.77 2.30 -18.16
CA LEU A 190 8.26 2.53 -16.81
C LEU A 190 7.13 2.70 -15.79
N MET A 191 6.04 3.39 -16.15
CA MET A 191 4.92 3.60 -15.24
C MET A 191 4.12 2.32 -14.94
N PHE A 192 4.05 1.38 -15.88
CA PHE A 192 3.43 0.07 -15.62
C PHE A 192 4.33 -0.89 -14.84
N ILE A 193 5.66 -0.72 -14.93
CA ILE A 193 6.64 -1.53 -14.19
C ILE A 193 6.86 -0.96 -12.78
N ILE A 194 6.85 0.37 -12.63
CA ILE A 194 7.00 1.11 -11.38
C ILE A 194 5.79 2.05 -11.28
N PRO A 195 4.65 1.59 -10.74
CA PRO A 195 3.43 2.38 -10.69
C PRO A 195 3.56 3.51 -9.65
N ILE A 196 4.09 4.65 -10.09
CA ILE A 196 4.10 5.92 -9.34
C ILE A 196 2.68 6.54 -9.34
N LEU A 197 1.89 6.22 -10.36
CA LEU A 197 0.49 6.64 -10.50
C LEU A 197 -0.44 5.42 -10.43
N PRO A 198 -1.65 5.58 -9.87
CA PRO A 198 -2.73 4.61 -10.03
C PRO A 198 -2.97 4.20 -11.48
N ASP A 199 -3.27 2.92 -11.69
CA ASP A 199 -3.43 2.30 -13.01
C ASP A 199 -4.54 2.95 -13.84
N GLU A 200 -5.58 3.46 -13.20
CA GLU A 200 -6.68 4.17 -13.85
C GLU A 200 -6.16 5.42 -14.57
N ILE A 201 -5.25 6.16 -13.92
CA ILE A 201 -4.65 7.38 -14.49
C ILE A 201 -3.77 7.03 -15.69
N ILE A 202 -3.00 5.94 -15.58
CA ILE A 202 -2.08 5.51 -16.63
C ILE A 202 -2.88 5.07 -17.87
N CYS A 203 -3.94 4.27 -17.70
CA CYS A 203 -4.76 3.78 -18.81
C CYS A 203 -5.53 4.88 -19.52
N VAL A 204 -6.13 5.77 -18.74
CA VAL A 204 -6.82 6.95 -19.26
C VAL A 204 -5.84 7.86 -20.01
N GLY A 205 -4.68 8.13 -19.41
CA GLY A 205 -3.63 8.93 -20.03
C GLY A 205 -3.16 8.32 -21.34
N ALA A 206 -2.96 7.00 -21.39
CA ALA A 206 -2.55 6.29 -22.59
C ALA A 206 -3.59 6.40 -23.72
N GLY A 207 -4.88 6.34 -23.37
CA GLY A 207 -5.99 6.50 -24.31
C GLY A 207 -6.02 7.91 -24.91
N ILE A 208 -5.92 8.94 -24.07
CA ILE A 208 -5.94 10.36 -24.49
C ILE A 208 -4.71 10.71 -25.32
N SER A 209 -3.53 10.20 -24.94
CA SER A 209 -2.27 10.36 -25.69
C SER A 209 -2.21 9.52 -26.97
N LYS A 210 -3.27 8.76 -27.31
CA LYS A 210 -3.36 7.93 -28.52
C LYS A 210 -2.21 6.91 -28.67
N VAL A 211 -1.65 6.44 -27.55
CA VAL A 211 -0.66 5.35 -27.53
C VAL A 211 -1.17 4.17 -28.35
N SER A 212 -0.34 3.44 -29.09
CA SER A 212 -0.85 2.31 -29.89
C SER A 212 -1.41 1.20 -28.99
N PHE A 213 -2.61 0.69 -29.34
CA PHE A 213 -3.32 -0.31 -28.54
C PHE A 213 -2.47 -1.57 -28.31
N LYS A 214 -1.76 -2.05 -29.34
CA LYS A 214 -0.88 -3.23 -29.22
C LYS A 214 0.22 -3.05 -28.16
N LYS A 215 0.86 -1.88 -28.12
CA LYS A 215 1.91 -1.57 -27.13
C LYS A 215 1.30 -1.48 -25.73
N PHE A 216 0.20 -0.75 -25.59
CA PHE A 216 -0.53 -0.63 -24.33
C PHE A 216 -0.94 -2.00 -23.79
N LEU A 217 -1.61 -2.81 -24.60
CA LEU A 217 -2.10 -4.12 -24.20
C LEU A 217 -0.97 -5.04 -23.75
N LEU A 218 0.15 -5.08 -24.47
CA LEU A 218 1.28 -5.94 -24.12
C LEU A 218 1.90 -5.55 -22.77
N ILE A 219 2.17 -4.26 -22.58
CA ILE A 219 2.73 -3.73 -21.32
C ILE A 219 1.77 -3.97 -20.16
N ALA A 220 0.50 -3.60 -20.35
CA ALA A 220 -0.53 -3.71 -19.34
C ALA A 220 -0.79 -5.17 -18.95
N SER A 221 -0.84 -6.08 -19.92
CA SER A 221 -1.05 -7.51 -19.65
C SER A 221 0.11 -8.10 -18.85
N ILE A 222 1.36 -7.77 -19.18
CA ILE A 222 2.52 -8.26 -18.41
C ILE A 222 2.47 -7.73 -16.97
N SER A 223 2.22 -6.42 -16.79
CA SER A 223 2.13 -5.81 -15.47
C SER A 223 0.99 -6.39 -14.63
N LYS A 224 -0.20 -6.56 -15.21
CA LYS A 224 -1.35 -7.17 -14.53
C LYS A 224 -1.14 -8.63 -14.23
N LEU A 225 -0.52 -9.39 -15.13
CA LEU A 225 -0.23 -10.80 -14.89
C LEU A 225 0.69 -10.96 -13.67
N ILE A 226 1.75 -10.15 -13.58
CA ILE A 226 2.67 -10.16 -12.44
C ILE A 226 1.94 -9.74 -11.16
N THR A 227 1.22 -8.60 -11.20
CA THR A 227 0.55 -8.03 -10.03
C THR A 227 -0.57 -8.94 -9.51
N SER A 228 -1.46 -9.41 -10.38
CA SER A 228 -2.55 -10.33 -10.02
C SER A 228 -2.01 -11.66 -9.50
N SER A 229 -0.95 -12.20 -10.10
CA SER A 229 -0.31 -13.42 -9.60
C SER A 229 0.31 -13.22 -8.23
N LEU A 230 1.09 -12.14 -8.05
CA LEU A 230 1.75 -11.84 -6.78
C LEU A 230 0.74 -11.65 -5.65
N LEU A 231 -0.30 -10.85 -5.88
CA LEU A 231 -1.36 -10.60 -4.91
C LEU A 231 -2.17 -11.86 -4.61
N SER A 232 -2.53 -12.64 -5.63
CA SER A 232 -3.32 -13.86 -5.44
C SER A 232 -2.56 -14.97 -4.71
N TYR A 233 -1.28 -15.15 -5.02
CA TYR A 233 -0.40 -16.12 -4.34
C TYR A 233 0.09 -15.64 -2.98
N SER A 234 0.01 -14.34 -2.65
CA SER A 234 0.35 -13.84 -1.31
C SER A 234 -0.47 -14.54 -0.22
N VAL A 235 -1.72 -14.90 -0.51
CA VAL A 235 -2.61 -15.65 0.41
C VAL A 235 -2.15 -17.08 0.60
N TYR A 236 -1.79 -17.77 -0.49
CA TYR A 236 -1.22 -19.12 -0.41
C TYR A 236 0.11 -19.12 0.32
N LEU A 237 0.96 -18.13 0.04
CA LEU A 237 2.25 -17.97 0.69
C LEU A 237 2.08 -17.69 2.19
N ALA A 238 1.10 -16.87 2.58
CA ALA A 238 0.75 -16.63 3.98
C ALA A 238 0.24 -17.91 4.67
N LYS A 239 -0.57 -18.72 3.99
CA LYS A 239 -1.06 -20.02 4.52
C LYS A 239 0.04 -21.08 4.57
N PHE A 240 0.97 -21.07 3.61
CA PHE A 240 2.13 -21.97 3.55
C PHE A 240 3.17 -21.62 4.63
N PHE A 241 3.41 -20.33 4.85
CA PHE A 241 4.12 -19.81 6.02
C PHE A 241 3.18 -19.66 7.23
N SER A 242 2.30 -20.64 7.49
CA SER A 242 1.66 -20.80 8.82
C SER A 242 2.74 -21.16 9.85
N LEU A 243 3.64 -20.21 10.03
CA LEU A 243 4.76 -20.16 10.92
C LEU A 243 4.18 -19.96 12.32
N THR A 244 4.66 -20.73 13.28
CA THR A 244 4.29 -20.59 14.69
C THR A 244 4.51 -19.14 15.14
N THR A 245 3.76 -18.66 16.13
CA THR A 245 3.79 -17.27 16.64
C THR A 245 5.20 -16.69 16.84
N SER A 246 6.18 -17.54 17.18
CA SER A 246 7.60 -17.21 17.32
C SER A 246 8.35 -16.89 16.02
N GLN A 247 8.01 -17.53 14.91
CA GLN A 247 8.66 -17.35 13.61
C GLN A 247 8.12 -16.12 12.85
N ILE A 248 6.84 -15.78 13.05
CA ILE A 248 6.25 -14.50 12.59
C ILE A 248 6.91 -13.32 13.33
N ALA A 249 7.21 -13.47 14.62
CA ALA A 249 7.92 -12.47 15.41
C ALA A 249 9.37 -12.25 14.92
N LEU A 250 10.08 -13.32 14.55
CA LEU A 250 11.44 -13.22 14.02
C LEU A 250 11.49 -12.59 12.63
N THR A 251 10.61 -13.02 11.72
CA THR A 251 10.58 -12.51 10.34
C THR A 251 10.16 -11.04 10.27
N SER A 252 9.15 -10.64 11.03
CA SER A 252 8.76 -9.22 11.14
C SER A 252 9.87 -8.36 11.76
N SER A 253 10.59 -8.87 12.77
CA SER A 253 11.74 -8.18 13.38
C SER A 253 12.90 -8.00 12.39
N ILE A 254 13.19 -9.01 11.57
CA ILE A 254 14.24 -8.96 10.54
C ILE A 254 13.88 -7.96 9.44
N VAL A 255 12.63 -7.97 8.96
CA VAL A 255 12.17 -7.03 7.92
C VAL A 255 12.22 -5.58 8.43
N ILE A 256 11.79 -5.34 9.67
CA ILE A 256 11.87 -4.02 10.31
C ILE A 256 13.35 -3.60 10.48
N ALA A 257 14.22 -4.50 10.94
CA ALA A 257 15.65 -4.22 11.07
C ALA A 257 16.32 -3.92 9.72
N CYS A 258 15.94 -4.62 8.64
CA CYS A 258 16.41 -4.36 7.28
C CYS A 258 15.92 -3.01 6.74
N ILE A 259 14.65 -2.65 6.96
CA ILE A 259 14.10 -1.35 6.52
C ILE A 259 14.77 -0.20 7.28
N LEU A 260 15.01 -0.36 8.58
CA LEU A 260 15.70 0.62 9.41
C LEU A 260 17.18 0.76 9.03
N SER A 261 17.87 -0.35 8.75
CA SER A 261 19.28 -0.31 8.32
C SER A 261 19.43 0.31 6.93
N LEU A 262 18.54 -0.01 5.98
CA LEU A 262 18.52 0.61 4.66
C LEU A 262 18.24 2.12 4.75
N SER A 263 17.26 2.51 5.56
CA SER A 263 16.92 3.92 5.80
C SER A 263 18.09 4.68 6.44
N PHE A 264 18.82 4.03 7.36
CA PHE A 264 20.01 4.61 7.97
C PHE A 264 21.18 4.75 6.98
N ILE A 265 21.43 3.75 6.14
CA ILE A 265 22.47 3.77 5.11
C ILE A 265 22.18 4.87 4.08
N ILE A 266 20.94 4.99 3.60
CA ILE A 266 20.53 6.03 2.65
C ILE A 266 20.72 7.42 3.28
N LYS A 267 20.28 7.61 4.54
CA LYS A 267 20.45 8.88 5.26
C LYS A 267 21.92 9.23 5.52
N LYS A 268 22.75 8.23 5.81
CA LYS A 268 24.20 8.38 5.97
C LYS A 268 24.90 8.70 4.64
N SER A 269 24.44 8.11 3.54
CA SER A 269 24.96 8.35 2.19
C SER A 269 24.64 9.78 1.72
N ILE A 270 23.39 10.22 1.87
CA ILE A 270 22.95 11.59 1.54
C ILE A 270 23.73 12.64 2.35
N LYS A 271 23.93 12.40 3.66
CA LYS A 271 24.69 13.34 4.51
C LYS A 271 26.17 13.43 4.10
N ARG A 272 26.78 12.35 3.60
CA ARG A 272 28.17 12.35 3.09
C ARG A 272 28.30 13.11 1.77
N THR A 273 27.35 12.99 0.85
CA THR A 273 27.34 13.72 -0.42
C THR A 273 27.19 15.23 -0.21
N ASN A 274 26.22 15.65 0.61
CA ASN A 274 26.01 17.08 0.90
C ASN A 274 27.20 17.73 1.64
N SER A 275 27.91 16.95 2.47
CA SER A 275 29.10 17.47 3.14
C SER A 275 30.28 17.62 2.17
N LYS A 276 30.45 16.72 1.20
CA LYS A 276 31.51 16.83 0.18
C LYS A 276 31.27 17.99 -0.79
N GLU A 277 30.03 18.20 -1.24
CA GLU A 277 29.69 19.35 -2.10
C GLU A 277 29.95 20.68 -1.39
N ALA A 278 29.64 20.78 -0.10
CA ALA A 278 29.90 21.99 0.70
C ALA A 278 31.40 22.33 0.84
N TYR A 279 32.28 21.33 0.88
CA TYR A 279 33.74 21.56 0.91
C TYR A 279 34.30 22.01 -0.45
N VAL A 280 33.76 21.51 -1.56
CA VAL A 280 34.24 21.85 -2.92
C VAL A 280 33.87 23.29 -3.29
N THR A 281 32.66 23.74 -2.94
CA THR A 281 32.22 25.13 -3.18
C THR A 281 32.89 26.20 -2.31
N GLN A 282 33.69 25.80 -1.31
CA GLN A 282 34.46 26.73 -0.47
C GLN A 282 35.94 26.80 -0.87
N SER A 283 36.36 25.97 -1.84
CA SER A 283 37.74 25.89 -2.34
C SER A 283 37.92 26.39 -3.79
N GLU A 284 36.84 26.87 -4.41
CA GLU A 284 36.83 27.60 -5.69
C GLU A 284 36.61 29.09 -5.44
#